data_AF-A0A849TFZ6-F1
#
_entry.id   AF-A0A849TFZ6-F1
#
_cell.length_a   1.000
_cell.length_b   1.000
_cell.length_c   1.000
_cell.angle_alpha   90.00
_cell.angle_beta   90.00
_cell.angle_gamma   90.00
#
_symmetry.space_group_name_H-M   'P 1'
#
loop_
_entity.id
_entity.type
_entity.pdbx_description
1 polymer ?
#
loop_
_entity_poly.entity_id
_entity_poly.type
_entity_poly.pdbx_seq_one_letter_code
_entity_poly.pdbx_strand_id
1 'polypeptide(L)'
;MKKFIITCLLCWTCTITMAEAKSWSSLSSEQHEALAPLAQEWDKLPASDQQQLLNTAKGYARLSSEEKARLHTSLPAWVKLTPAQREAAREKYKAFQKVPTEQQEEVRQRSK
;
A
#
# COMPACT_ATOMS: atom_id res chain seq x y z
N MET A 1 -13.11 -26.47 10.20
CA MET A 1 -12.57 -27.36 9.14
C MET A 1 -13.46 -27.26 7.91
N LYS A 2 -13.09 -26.44 6.93
CA LYS A 2 -13.78 -26.38 5.63
C LYS A 2 -12.72 -26.47 4.54
N LYS A 3 -12.71 -27.62 3.88
CA LYS A 3 -11.85 -28.01 2.78
C LYS A 3 -12.25 -27.15 1.57
N PHE A 4 -11.36 -26.33 1.05
CA PHE A 4 -11.50 -25.73 -0.28
C PHE A 4 -10.56 -26.46 -1.23
N ILE A 5 -11.16 -27.39 -1.97
CA ILE A 5 -10.55 -28.17 -3.03
C ILE A 5 -10.40 -27.26 -4.26
N ILE A 6 -9.16 -27.19 -4.72
CA ILE A 6 -8.68 -27.12 -6.11
C ILE A 6 -9.76 -26.95 -7.19
N THR A 7 -9.74 -25.81 -7.87
CA THR A 7 -10.09 -25.71 -9.29
C THR A 7 -9.02 -24.87 -9.99
N CYS A 8 -8.17 -25.60 -10.72
CA CYS A 8 -7.26 -25.11 -11.74
C CYS A 8 -8.00 -25.16 -13.09
N LEU A 9 -7.62 -24.28 -14.02
CA LEU A 9 -8.05 -24.10 -15.43
C LEU A 9 -9.26 -23.18 -15.72
N LEU A 10 -8.98 -22.22 -16.61
CA LEU A 10 -9.86 -21.30 -17.36
C LEU A 10 -10.31 -19.99 -16.68
N CYS A 11 -9.37 -19.04 -16.54
CA CYS A 11 -9.57 -17.64 -16.92
C CYS A 11 -8.24 -16.88 -16.82
N TRP A 12 -7.40 -16.98 -17.86
CA TRP A 12 -6.27 -16.06 -18.03
C TRP A 12 -6.63 -14.96 -19.04
N THR A 13 -7.84 -14.43 -18.96
CA THR A 13 -8.04 -13.02 -19.30
C THR A 13 -7.70 -12.25 -18.03
N CYS A 14 -6.40 -12.04 -17.80
CA CYS A 14 -5.98 -10.94 -16.94
C CYS A 14 -6.45 -9.68 -17.67
N THR A 15 -7.67 -9.23 -17.39
CA THR A 15 -8.10 -7.89 -17.76
C THR A 15 -7.18 -6.98 -16.97
N ILE A 16 -6.11 -6.53 -17.62
CA ILE A 16 -5.30 -5.43 -17.13
C ILE A 16 -6.27 -4.25 -17.14
N THR A 17 -6.92 -3.98 -16.01
CA THR A 17 -7.63 -2.73 -15.83
C THR A 17 -6.55 -1.65 -15.87
N MET A 18 -6.40 -1.01 -17.02
CA MET A 18 -5.51 0.14 -17.16
C MET A 18 -6.05 1.19 -16.21
N ALA A 19 -5.30 1.44 -15.13
CA ALA A 19 -5.60 2.50 -14.20
C ALA A 19 -5.67 3.80 -15.00
N GLU A 20 -6.78 4.53 -14.91
CA GLU A 20 -6.87 5.87 -15.48
C GLU A 20 -6.26 6.88 -14.51
N ALA A 21 -5.43 7.78 -15.03
CA ALA A 21 -4.88 8.86 -14.23
C ALA A 21 -6.02 9.79 -13.80
N LYS A 22 -6.12 10.04 -12.50
CA LYS A 22 -7.14 10.89 -11.90
C LYS A 22 -6.48 12.19 -11.45
N SER A 23 -6.99 13.33 -11.92
CA SER A 23 -6.42 14.63 -11.51
C SER A 23 -6.71 14.92 -10.03
N TRP A 24 -5.82 15.66 -9.37
CA TRP A 24 -5.99 16.04 -7.97
C TRP A 24 -7.35 16.68 -7.73
N SER A 25 -7.79 17.61 -8.60
CA SER A 25 -9.07 18.30 -8.49
C SER A 25 -10.32 17.41 -8.54
N SER A 26 -10.21 16.17 -9.03
CA SER A 26 -11.35 15.26 -9.19
C SER A 26 -11.52 14.28 -8.02
N LEU A 27 -10.62 14.33 -7.04
CA LEU A 27 -10.68 13.50 -5.83
C LEU A 27 -11.84 13.94 -4.91
N SER A 28 -12.36 13.01 -4.11
CA SER A 28 -13.34 13.35 -3.07
C SER A 28 -12.67 14.09 -1.91
N SER A 29 -13.46 14.80 -1.10
CA SER A 29 -12.95 15.49 0.10
C SER A 29 -12.14 14.57 1.02
N GLU A 30 -12.62 13.34 1.26
CA GLU A 30 -11.90 12.35 2.06
C GLU A 30 -10.57 11.93 1.43
N GLN A 31 -10.53 11.80 0.10
CA GLN A 31 -9.31 11.48 -0.63
C GLN A 31 -8.31 12.63 -0.59
N HIS A 32 -8.78 13.88 -0.68
CA HIS A 32 -7.95 15.07 -0.50
C HIS A 32 -7.34 15.13 0.89
N GLU A 33 -8.12 14.87 1.94
CA GLU A 33 -7.60 14.87 3.32
C GLU A 33 -6.54 13.79 3.49
N ALA A 34 -6.83 12.56 3.07
CA ALA A 34 -5.94 11.41 3.22
C ALA A 34 -4.61 11.55 2.45
N LEU A 35 -4.66 12.18 1.28
CA LEU A 35 -3.53 12.29 0.35
C LEU A 35 -2.92 13.69 0.33
N ALA A 36 -3.30 14.58 1.25
CA ALA A 36 -2.84 15.96 1.31
C ALA A 36 -1.31 16.12 1.21
N PRO A 37 -0.48 15.25 1.85
CA PRO A 37 0.99 15.35 1.72
C PRO A 37 1.52 15.16 0.29
N LEU A 38 0.74 14.56 -0.59
CA LEU A 38 1.11 14.25 -1.97
C LEU A 38 0.48 15.22 -2.99
N ALA A 39 -0.26 16.23 -2.55
CA ALA A 39 -1.02 17.13 -3.43
C ALA A 39 -0.19 17.75 -4.57
N GLN A 40 1.06 18.13 -4.30
CA GLN A 40 1.95 18.76 -5.28
C GLN A 40 2.52 17.79 -6.32
N GLU A 41 2.65 16.52 -5.97
CA GLU A 41 3.25 15.50 -6.82
C GLU A 41 2.21 14.59 -7.47
N TRP A 42 0.95 14.65 -7.00
CA TRP A 42 -0.14 13.77 -7.38
C TRP A 42 -0.31 13.61 -8.89
N ASP A 43 -0.44 14.72 -9.62
CA ASP A 43 -0.67 14.71 -11.06
C ASP A 43 0.56 14.22 -11.87
N LYS A 44 1.73 14.09 -11.22
CA LYS A 44 2.96 13.53 -11.82
C LYS A 44 3.08 12.02 -11.58
N LEU A 45 2.24 11.45 -10.71
CA LEU A 45 2.28 10.02 -10.41
C LEU A 45 1.72 9.20 -11.59
N PRO A 46 2.31 8.04 -11.89
CA PRO A 46 1.70 7.07 -12.78
C PRO A 46 0.29 6.69 -12.29
N ALA A 47 -0.63 6.46 -13.22
CA ALA A 47 -2.00 6.09 -12.88
C ALA A 47 -2.10 4.87 -11.95
N SER A 48 -1.19 3.91 -12.09
CA SER A 48 -1.09 2.75 -11.20
C SER A 48 -0.78 3.12 -9.75
N ASP A 49 0.13 4.07 -9.53
CA ASP A 49 0.49 4.54 -8.18
C ASP A 49 -0.66 5.37 -7.59
N GLN A 50 -1.31 6.22 -8.41
CA GLN A 50 -2.51 6.96 -7.99
C GLN A 50 -3.62 5.99 -7.52
N GLN A 51 -3.92 4.95 -8.30
CA GLN A 51 -4.95 3.98 -7.94
C GLN A 51 -4.61 3.21 -6.65
N GLN A 52 -3.34 2.86 -6.45
CA GLN A 52 -2.89 2.19 -5.23
C GLN A 52 -3.04 3.11 -4.01
N LEU A 53 -2.68 4.38 -4.13
CA LEU A 53 -2.84 5.37 -3.07
C LEU A 53 -4.32 5.63 -2.74
N LEU A 54 -5.18 5.70 -3.76
CA LEU A 54 -6.64 5.79 -3.56
C LEU A 54 -7.18 4.57 -2.83
N ASN A 55 -6.66 3.37 -3.13
CA ASN A 55 -7.03 2.16 -2.41
C ASN A 55 -6.61 2.22 -0.93
N THR A 56 -5.43 2.73 -0.62
CA THR A 56 -4.99 2.97 0.76
C THR A 56 -5.87 4.00 1.48
N ALA A 57 -6.31 5.04 0.77
CA ALA A 57 -7.14 6.11 1.33
C ALA A 57 -8.59 5.68 1.66
N LYS A 58 -9.11 4.57 1.10
CA LYS A 58 -10.50 4.09 1.34
C LYS A 58 -10.86 3.89 2.82
N GLY A 59 -9.88 3.61 3.67
CA GLY A 59 -10.08 3.40 5.12
C GLY A 59 -9.77 4.63 5.98
N TYR A 60 -9.30 5.74 5.38
CA TYR A 60 -8.70 6.85 6.11
C TYR A 60 -9.65 7.50 7.13
N ALA A 61 -10.93 7.62 6.79
CA ALA A 61 -11.95 8.19 7.68
C ALA A 61 -12.15 7.38 8.98
N ARG A 62 -11.79 6.09 8.98
CA ARG A 62 -11.94 5.19 10.14
C ARG A 62 -10.69 5.14 11.03
N LEU A 63 -9.60 5.76 10.61
CA LEU A 63 -8.34 5.80 11.36
C LEU A 63 -8.43 6.78 12.54
N SER A 64 -7.79 6.42 13.64
CA SER A 64 -7.53 7.34 14.75
C SER A 64 -6.61 8.49 14.32
N SER A 65 -6.59 9.58 15.09
CA SER A 65 -5.72 10.73 14.79
C SER A 65 -4.23 10.35 14.72
N GLU A 66 -3.77 9.42 15.55
CA GLU A 66 -2.39 8.92 15.52
C GLU A 66 -2.11 8.13 14.24
N GLU A 67 -3.01 7.25 13.84
CA GLU A 67 -2.87 6.47 12.59
C GLU A 67 -2.89 7.37 11.36
N LYS A 68 -3.75 8.39 11.34
CA LYS A 68 -3.77 9.42 10.30
C LYS A 68 -2.43 10.15 10.21
N ALA A 69 -1.86 10.55 11.35
CA ALA A 69 -0.55 11.22 11.39
C ALA A 69 0.59 10.31 10.89
N ARG A 70 0.59 9.03 11.28
CA ARG A 70 1.56 8.03 10.79
C ARG A 70 1.45 7.84 9.29
N LEU A 71 0.23 7.74 8.77
CA LEU A 71 -0.03 7.63 7.34
C LEU A 71 0.52 8.86 6.60
N HIS A 72 0.18 10.07 7.04
CA HIS A 72 0.68 11.30 6.43
C HIS A 72 2.20 11.42 6.42
N THR A 73 2.85 10.99 7.51
CA THR A 73 4.31 10.99 7.61
C THR A 73 4.96 9.96 6.67
N SER A 74 4.27 8.85 6.40
CA SER A 74 4.79 7.74 5.59
C SER A 74 4.56 7.91 4.09
N LEU A 75 3.49 8.61 3.69
CA LEU A 75 3.09 8.77 2.29
C LEU A 75 4.21 9.32 1.37
N PRO A 76 4.96 10.39 1.75
CA PRO A 76 6.05 10.89 0.91
C PRO A 76 7.16 9.85 0.71
N ALA A 77 7.43 9.03 1.72
CA ALA A 77 8.42 7.96 1.61
C ALA A 77 7.96 6.86 0.65
N TRP A 78 6.66 6.50 0.66
CA TRP A 78 6.09 5.48 -0.22
C TRP A 78 6.20 5.84 -1.70
N VAL A 79 5.90 7.09 -2.07
CA VAL A 79 6.00 7.56 -3.45
C VAL A 79 7.43 7.51 -3.96
N LYS A 80 8.41 7.73 -3.08
CA LYS A 80 9.84 7.67 -3.40
C LYS A 80 10.39 6.23 -3.50
N LEU A 81 9.65 5.23 -3.05
CA LEU A 81 10.09 3.83 -3.17
C LEU A 81 10.06 3.38 -4.63
N THR A 82 11.24 3.11 -5.18
CA THR A 82 11.39 2.49 -6.50
C THR A 82 10.82 1.07 -6.52
N PRO A 83 10.40 0.54 -7.69
CA PRO A 83 9.95 -0.85 -7.79
C PRO A 83 10.92 -1.87 -7.20
N ALA A 84 12.23 -1.66 -7.41
CA ALA A 84 13.28 -2.51 -6.85
C ALA A 84 13.33 -2.45 -5.31
N GLN A 85 13.17 -1.27 -4.71
CA GLN A 85 13.10 -1.11 -3.25
C GLN A 85 11.84 -1.76 -2.67
N ARG A 86 10.69 -1.65 -3.38
CA ARG A 86 9.46 -2.32 -2.98
C ARG A 86 9.62 -3.83 -3.00
N GLU A 87 10.27 -4.39 -4.03
CA GLU A 87 10.52 -5.84 -4.11
C GLU A 87 11.48 -6.31 -3.02
N ALA A 88 12.59 -5.59 -2.81
CA ALA A 88 13.51 -5.90 -1.72
C ALA A 88 12.82 -5.86 -0.34
N ALA A 89 11.90 -4.92 -0.12
CA ALA A 89 11.10 -4.86 1.11
C ALA A 89 10.16 -6.07 1.25
N ARG A 90 9.51 -6.51 0.17
CA ARG A 90 8.69 -7.74 0.16
C ARG A 90 9.51 -8.98 0.49
N GLU A 91 10.69 -9.13 -0.12
CA GLU A 91 11.57 -10.26 0.15
C GLU A 91 12.07 -10.28 1.60
N LYS A 92 12.46 -9.11 2.13
CA LYS A 92 12.80 -8.97 3.56
C LYS A 92 11.63 -9.37 4.46
N TYR A 93 10.41 -8.96 4.13
CA TYR A 93 9.23 -9.31 4.89
C TYR A 93 8.89 -10.81 4.82
N LYS A 94 9.02 -11.43 3.64
CA LYS A 94 8.87 -12.89 3.48
C LYS A 94 9.91 -13.66 4.28
N ALA A 95 11.16 -13.20 4.29
CA ALA A 95 12.23 -13.80 5.10
C ALA A 95 11.92 -13.67 6.59
N PHE A 96 11.49 -12.49 7.04
CA PHE A 96 11.10 -12.24 8.43
C PHE A 96 9.95 -13.14 8.89
N GLN A 97 8.92 -13.34 8.06
CA GLN A 97 7.82 -14.25 8.39
C GLN A 97 8.23 -15.71 8.57
N LYS A 98 9.37 -16.13 8.01
CA LYS A 98 9.92 -17.49 8.17
C LYS A 98 10.73 -17.65 9.45
N VAL A 99 11.09 -16.55 10.12
CA VAL A 99 11.80 -16.58 11.41
C VAL A 99 10.84 -17.10 12.49
N PRO A 100 11.25 -18.01 13.40
CA PRO A 100 10.41 -18.44 14.52
C PRO A 100 9.93 -17.26 15.37
N THR A 101 8.71 -17.31 15.91
CA THR A 101 8.08 -16.22 16.67
C THR A 101 8.93 -15.70 17.84
N GLU A 102 9.63 -16.61 18.53
CA GLU A 102 10.56 -16.26 19.62
C GLU A 102 11.69 -15.32 19.15
N GLN A 103 12.26 -15.59 17.98
CA GLN A 103 13.32 -14.76 17.38
C GLN A 103 12.78 -13.47 16.75
N GLN A 104 11.51 -13.48 16.28
CA GLN A 104 10.87 -12.26 15.76
C GLN A 104 10.69 -11.20 16.86
N GLU A 105 10.39 -11.60 18.09
CA GLU A 105 10.27 -10.68 19.22
C GLU A 105 11.61 -10.04 19.56
N GLU A 106 12.70 -10.80 19.57
CA GLU A 106 14.05 -10.28 19.80
C GLU A 106 14.44 -9.22 18.75
N VAL A 107 14.18 -9.50 17.47
CA VAL A 107 14.42 -8.54 16.38
C VAL A 107 13.60 -7.27 16.59
N ARG A 108 12.34 -7.39 17.02
CA ARG A 108 11.45 -6.25 17.28
C ARG A 108 11.92 -5.39 18.46
N GLN A 109 12.39 -6.02 19.54
CA GLN A 109 12.93 -5.30 20.70
C GLN A 109 14.22 -4.55 20.37
N ARG A 110 15.07 -5.13 19.52
CA ARG A 110 16.32 -4.49 19.07
C ARG A 110 16.09 -3.31 18.12
N SER A 111 14.96 -3.29 17.41
CA SER A 111 14.62 -2.24 16.45
C SER A 111 13.85 -1.05 17.03
N LYS A 112 13.53 -1.07 18.33
CA LYS A 112 12.98 0.07 19.07
C LYS A 112 14.08 1.05 19.46
#